data_AF-A0A1J5T2N1-F1
#
_entry.id   AF-A0A1J5T2N1-F1
#
_cell.length_a   1.000
_cell.length_b   1.000
_cell.length_c   1.000
_cell.angle_alpha   90.00
_cell.angle_beta   90.00
_cell.angle_gamma   90.00
#
_symmetry.space_group_name_H-M   'P 1'
#
loop_
_entity.id
_entity.type
_entity.pdbx_description
1 polymer ?
#
loop_
_entity_poly.entity_id
_entity_poly.type
_entity_poly.pdbx_seq_one_letter_code
_entity_poly.pdbx_strand_id
1 'polypeptide(L)'
;MTHTSNSVFTSNKSERDVESEHASTETLSLTGKLIQLNDDFGEFSDVSAFMCNAFANALQEHERLNKEIISGARICSDWLQQKTSELKDDIRQVRMRYVAEHNQASPNDQTKTNEPVRNPPRHRAFKYFY
;
A
#
# COMPACT_ATOMS: atom_id res chain seq x y z
N MET A 1 -17.03 46.87 -51.98
CA MET A 1 -17.73 45.61 -51.61
C MET A 1 -17.15 45.13 -50.31
N THR A 2 -18.04 45.00 -49.34
CA THR A 2 -17.85 44.59 -47.94
C THR A 2 -17.48 43.12 -47.84
N HIS A 3 -16.62 42.75 -46.88
CA HIS A 3 -17.07 42.00 -45.69
C HIS A 3 -15.88 41.66 -44.77
N THR A 4 -15.94 42.26 -43.59
CA THR A 4 -15.34 41.84 -42.33
C THR A 4 -15.84 40.45 -41.95
N SER A 5 -14.99 39.58 -41.39
CA SER A 5 -15.43 38.52 -40.49
C SER A 5 -14.32 38.15 -39.51
N ASN A 6 -14.55 38.56 -38.26
CA ASN A 6 -13.93 38.06 -37.05
C ASN A 6 -14.50 36.68 -36.72
N SER A 7 -13.68 35.79 -36.16
CA SER A 7 -14.12 34.65 -35.36
C SER A 7 -12.95 34.26 -34.45
N VAL A 8 -12.86 34.87 -33.26
CA VAL A 8 -13.32 34.33 -31.98
C VAL A 8 -12.58 33.04 -31.61
N PHE A 9 -11.48 33.22 -30.89
CA PHE A 9 -10.73 32.19 -30.19
C PHE A 9 -11.48 31.88 -28.89
N THR A 10 -12.27 30.80 -28.87
CA THR A 10 -12.86 30.30 -27.61
C THR A 10 -11.81 29.53 -26.83
N SER A 11 -11.24 30.21 -25.84
CA SER A 11 -10.39 29.62 -24.82
C SER A 11 -11.28 28.82 -23.86
N ASN A 12 -11.29 27.49 -24.00
CA ASN A 12 -11.96 26.61 -23.06
C ASN A 12 -11.09 26.47 -21.80
N LYS A 13 -11.27 27.42 -20.87
CA LYS A 13 -10.78 27.32 -19.49
C LYS A 13 -11.66 26.30 -18.76
N SER A 14 -11.19 25.06 -18.68
CA SER A 14 -11.79 24.02 -17.83
C SER A 14 -11.42 24.33 -16.39
N GLU A 15 -12.26 25.12 -15.72
CA GLU A 15 -12.35 25.16 -14.26
C GLU A 15 -13.03 23.86 -13.83
N ARG A 16 -12.22 22.85 -13.52
CA ARG A 16 -12.65 21.76 -12.65
C ARG A 16 -12.32 22.19 -11.23
N ASP A 17 -13.34 22.70 -10.56
CA ASP A 17 -13.41 22.75 -9.11
C ASP A 17 -13.19 21.33 -8.60
N VAL A 18 -11.98 21.09 -8.08
CA VAL A 18 -11.72 19.95 -7.22
C VAL A 18 -12.33 20.35 -5.88
N GLU A 19 -13.63 20.07 -5.73
CA GLU A 19 -14.24 19.97 -4.42
C GLU A 19 -13.47 18.89 -3.68
N SER A 20 -12.58 19.36 -2.82
CA SER A 20 -11.94 18.62 -1.76
C SER A 20 -13.04 17.95 -0.93
N GLU A 21 -13.35 16.70 -1.26
CA GLU A 21 -14.05 15.78 -0.38
C GLU A 21 -13.21 15.66 0.90
N HIS A 22 -13.51 16.54 1.85
CA HIS A 22 -13.24 16.30 3.25
C HIS A 22 -14.13 15.14 3.66
N ALA A 23 -13.66 13.92 3.36
CA ALA A 23 -14.19 12.70 3.92
C ALA A 23 -14.19 12.87 5.44
N SER A 24 -15.42 12.98 5.97
CA SER A 24 -15.73 12.89 7.38
C SER A 24 -14.89 11.75 7.95
N THR A 25 -14.01 12.06 8.90
CA THR A 25 -13.17 11.07 9.57
C THR A 25 -14.04 10.27 10.52
N GLU A 26 -14.99 9.51 9.97
CA GLU A 26 -15.69 8.47 10.70
C GLU A 26 -14.64 7.49 11.17
N THR A 27 -14.42 7.46 12.48
CA THR A 27 -13.49 6.52 13.10
C THR A 27 -14.04 5.11 12.90
N LEU A 28 -13.57 4.44 11.84
CA LEU A 28 -13.90 3.05 11.56
C LEU A 28 -13.63 2.17 12.81
N SER A 29 -14.55 1.23 13.05
CA SER A 29 -14.37 0.17 14.03
C SER A 29 -13.08 -0.62 13.74
N LEU A 30 -12.53 -1.33 14.73
CA LEU A 30 -11.30 -2.09 14.52
C LEU A 30 -11.45 -3.10 13.37
N THR A 31 -12.59 -3.80 13.32
CA THR A 31 -12.94 -4.71 12.22
C THR A 31 -13.06 -3.97 10.88
N GLY A 32 -13.71 -2.80 10.86
CA GLY A 32 -13.82 -1.98 9.65
C GLY A 32 -12.46 -1.52 9.13
N LYS A 33 -11.55 -1.12 10.02
CA LYS A 33 -10.17 -0.78 9.64
C LYS A 33 -9.38 -1.97 9.11
N LEU A 34 -9.59 -3.17 9.65
CA LEU A 34 -8.93 -4.37 9.17
C LEU A 34 -9.42 -4.77 7.77
N ILE A 35 -10.72 -4.65 7.51
CA ILE A 35 -11.31 -4.87 6.18
C ILE A 35 -10.74 -3.86 5.19
N GLN A 36 -10.79 -2.56 5.52
CA GLN A 36 -10.23 -1.52 4.66
C GLN A 36 -8.75 -1.76 4.35
N LEU A 37 -7.95 -2.08 5.37
CA LEU A 37 -6.53 -2.38 5.18
C LEU A 37 -6.28 -3.59 4.29
N ASN A 38 -7.16 -4.60 4.34
CA ASN A 38 -7.10 -5.75 3.45
C ASN A 38 -7.45 -5.37 2.01
N ASP A 39 -8.46 -4.53 1.82
CA ASP A 39 -8.88 -4.04 0.50
C ASP A 39 -7.78 -3.16 -0.12
N ASP A 40 -7.23 -2.23 0.66
CA ASP A 40 -6.10 -1.37 0.26
C ASP A 40 -4.85 -2.21 -0.10
N PHE A 41 -4.58 -3.27 0.67
CA PHE A 41 -3.49 -4.19 0.37
C PHE A 41 -3.75 -4.98 -0.92
N GLY A 42 -5.00 -5.39 -1.16
CA GLY A 42 -5.41 -6.06 -2.40
C GLY A 42 -5.16 -5.17 -3.62
N GLU A 43 -5.63 -3.93 -3.58
CA GLU A 43 -5.39 -2.96 -4.65
C GLU A 43 -3.89 -2.70 -4.87
N PHE A 44 -3.14 -2.46 -3.79
CA PHE A 44 -1.69 -2.30 -3.86
C PHE A 44 -1.01 -3.52 -4.51
N SER A 45 -1.41 -4.73 -4.11
CA SER A 45 -0.88 -5.98 -4.66
C SER A 45 -1.11 -6.06 -6.17
N ASP A 46 -2.33 -5.81 -6.62
CA ASP A 46 -2.69 -5.86 -8.04
C ASP A 46 -1.90 -4.83 -8.86
N VAL A 47 -1.82 -3.58 -8.38
CA VAL A 47 -1.05 -2.52 -9.03
C VAL A 47 0.45 -2.86 -9.06
N SER A 48 0.98 -3.43 -7.97
CA SER A 48 2.39 -3.83 -7.90
C SER A 48 2.71 -4.94 -8.91
N ALA A 49 1.84 -5.96 -9.03
CA ALA A 49 2.00 -7.05 -9.97
C ALA A 49 1.92 -6.54 -11.42
N PHE A 50 0.98 -5.64 -11.70
CA PHE A 50 0.88 -4.98 -13.00
C PHE A 50 2.16 -4.24 -13.36
N MET A 51 2.71 -3.43 -12.45
CA MET A 51 3.95 -2.67 -12.71
C MET A 51 5.15 -3.59 -12.90
N CYS A 52 5.29 -4.64 -12.09
CA CYS A 52 6.35 -5.63 -12.26
C CYS A 52 6.27 -6.31 -13.64
N ASN A 53 5.06 -6.69 -14.07
CA ASN A 53 4.86 -7.29 -15.39
C ASN A 53 5.17 -6.31 -16.53
N ALA A 54 4.73 -5.04 -16.40
CA ALA A 54 5.03 -4.00 -17.37
C ALA A 54 6.55 -3.76 -17.51
N PHE A 55 7.29 -3.72 -16.40
CA PHE A 55 8.75 -3.58 -16.44
C PHE A 55 9.45 -4.81 -16.99
N ALA A 56 8.98 -6.02 -16.66
CA ALA A 56 9.53 -7.25 -17.23
C ALA A 56 9.39 -7.26 -18.77
N ASN A 57 8.22 -6.87 -19.29
CA ASN A 57 7.97 -6.79 -20.73
C ASN A 57 8.84 -5.71 -21.39
N ALA A 58 8.93 -4.52 -20.77
CA ALA A 58 9.78 -3.43 -21.27
C ALA A 58 11.26 -3.81 -21.32
N LEU A 59 11.74 -4.65 -20.39
CA LEU A 59 13.11 -5.16 -20.38
C LEU A 59 13.32 -6.27 -21.42
N GLN A 60 12.30 -7.09 -21.69
CA GLN A 60 12.37 -8.20 -22.63
C GLN A 60 12.44 -7.74 -24.09
N GLU A 61 11.79 -6.64 -24.44
CA GLU A 61 11.69 -6.19 -25.83
C GLU A 61 13.02 -5.67 -26.43
N HIS A 62 14.13 -5.64 -25.67
CA HIS A 62 15.49 -5.29 -26.09
C HIS A 62 15.65 -3.92 -26.81
N GLU A 63 14.55 -3.20 -27.04
CA GLU A 63 14.54 -1.84 -27.55
C GLU A 63 14.92 -0.90 -26.42
N ARG A 64 15.91 -0.05 -26.68
CA ARG A 64 16.55 0.84 -25.71
C ARG A 64 15.53 1.45 -24.75
N LEU A 65 15.60 1.07 -23.47
CA LEU A 65 14.99 1.80 -22.37
C LEU A 65 15.28 3.28 -22.56
N ASN A 66 14.30 4.03 -23.06
CA ASN A 66 14.47 5.44 -23.29
C ASN A 66 14.42 6.15 -21.92
N LYS A 67 14.86 7.41 -21.87
CA LYS A 67 14.90 8.17 -20.60
C LYS A 67 13.52 8.29 -19.95
N GLU A 68 12.46 8.27 -20.75
CA GLU A 68 11.07 8.37 -20.29
C GLU A 68 10.65 7.10 -19.54
N ILE A 69 10.93 5.91 -20.07
CA ILE A 69 10.66 4.63 -19.41
C ILE A 69 11.45 4.54 -18.10
N ILE A 70 12.72 4.93 -18.09
CA ILE A 70 13.54 4.95 -16.86
C ILE A 70 12.95 5.92 -15.83
N SER A 71 12.51 7.11 -16.26
CA SER A 71 11.88 8.09 -15.37
C SER A 71 10.54 7.57 -14.83
N GLY A 72 9.73 6.94 -15.68
CA GLY A 72 8.47 6.32 -15.26
C GLY A 72 8.71 5.19 -14.26
N ALA A 73 9.67 4.31 -14.53
CA ALA A 73 10.05 3.23 -13.62
C ALA A 73 10.50 3.75 -12.25
N ARG A 74 11.21 4.88 -12.21
CA ARG A 74 11.60 5.53 -10.97
C ARG A 74 10.39 6.05 -10.19
N ILE A 75 9.50 6.79 -10.83
CA ILE A 75 8.28 7.32 -10.20
C ILE A 75 7.42 6.18 -9.62
N CYS A 76 7.23 5.10 -10.40
CA CYS A 76 6.54 3.91 -9.95
C CYS A 76 7.23 3.24 -8.76
N SER A 77 8.56 3.15 -8.77
CA SER A 77 9.34 2.60 -7.65
C SER A 77 9.20 3.44 -6.39
N ASP A 78 9.27 4.77 -6.52
CA ASP A 78 9.10 5.70 -5.41
C ASP A 78 7.69 5.58 -4.81
N TRP A 79 6.66 5.49 -5.66
CA TRP A 79 5.28 5.25 -5.23
C TRP A 79 5.10 3.91 -4.50
N LEU A 80 5.69 2.81 -5.02
CA LEU A 80 5.65 1.49 -4.37
C LEU A 80 6.26 1.53 -2.97
N GLN A 81 7.41 2.19 -2.83
CA GLN A 81 8.10 2.31 -1.54
C GLN A 81 7.29 3.13 -0.54
N GLN A 82 6.71 4.24 -1.00
CA GLN A 82 5.84 5.07 -0.17
C GLN A 82 4.62 4.26 0.29
N LYS A 83 3.89 3.62 -0.64
CA LYS A 83 2.69 2.83 -0.31
C LYS A 83 2.98 1.64 0.60
N THR A 84 4.11 0.96 0.39
CA THR A 84 4.57 -0.10 1.29
C THR A 84 4.78 0.41 2.72
N SER A 85 5.33 1.63 2.85
CA SER A 85 5.57 2.24 4.16
C SER A 85 4.26 2.64 4.84
N GLU A 86 3.33 3.26 4.10
CA GLU A 86 1.99 3.61 4.57
C GLU A 86 1.23 2.38 5.08
N LEU A 87 1.13 1.32 4.26
CA LEU A 87 0.47 0.07 4.64
C LEU A 87 1.09 -0.57 5.88
N LYS A 88 2.42 -0.51 6.02
CA LYS A 88 3.13 -1.04 7.19
C LYS A 88 2.77 -0.26 8.46
N ASP A 89 2.68 1.06 8.37
CA ASP A 89 2.29 1.90 9.49
C ASP A 89 0.82 1.68 9.86
N ASP A 90 -0.06 1.48 8.88
CA ASP A 90 -1.48 1.15 9.12
C ASP A 90 -1.64 -0.22 9.79
N ILE A 91 -0.93 -1.25 9.32
CA ILE A 91 -0.86 -2.57 9.98
C ILE A 91 -0.43 -2.42 11.43
N ARG A 92 0.62 -1.62 11.67
CA ARG A 92 1.12 -1.37 13.02
C ARG A 92 0.07 -0.66 13.88
N GLN A 93 -0.65 0.33 13.34
CA GLN A 93 -1.71 1.04 14.04
C GLN A 93 -2.85 0.10 14.43
N VAL A 94 -3.34 -0.72 13.49
CA VAL A 94 -4.40 -1.72 13.73
C VAL A 94 -3.96 -2.72 14.80
N ARG A 95 -2.71 -3.21 14.72
CA ARG A 95 -2.14 -4.12 15.72
C ARG A 95 -2.10 -3.50 17.11
N MET A 96 -1.63 -2.25 17.23
CA MET A 96 -1.58 -1.56 18.53
C MET A 96 -2.98 -1.40 19.13
N ARG A 97 -3.98 -1.05 18.32
CA ARG A 97 -5.37 -0.96 18.75
C ARG A 97 -5.92 -2.31 19.20
N TYR A 98 -5.69 -3.37 18.43
CA TYR A 98 -6.12 -4.72 18.82
C TYR A 98 -5.56 -5.12 20.19
N VAL A 99 -4.25 -4.91 20.41
CA VAL A 99 -3.60 -5.18 21.69
C VAL A 99 -4.19 -4.32 22.81
N ALA A 100 -4.42 -3.03 22.59
CA ALA A 100 -5.01 -2.16 23.60
C ALA A 100 -6.44 -2.58 23.99
N GLU A 101 -7.25 -2.98 23.00
CA GLU A 101 -8.65 -3.39 23.21
C GLU A 101 -8.77 -4.79 23.84
N HIS A 102 -7.82 -5.71 23.59
CA HIS A 102 -7.94 -7.13 23.96
C HIS A 102 -6.93 -7.65 25.00
N ASN A 103 -5.76 -7.02 25.17
CA ASN A 103 -4.78 -7.42 26.19
C ASN A 103 -4.95 -6.70 27.54
N GLN A 104 -5.93 -5.80 27.69
CA GLN A 104 -6.28 -5.21 28.99
C GLN A 104 -7.20 -6.11 29.84
N ALA A 105 -7.57 -7.30 29.36
CA ALA A 105 -8.47 -8.23 30.05
C ALA A 105 -7.80 -9.28 30.96
N SER A 106 -6.54 -9.11 31.37
CA SER A 106 -5.97 -9.95 32.45
C SER A 106 -4.85 -9.28 33.25
N PRO A 107 -5.21 -8.65 34.38
CA PRO A 107 -4.37 -8.60 35.56
C PRO A 107 -4.98 -9.48 36.65
N ASN A 108 -5.01 -10.80 36.46
CA ASN A 108 -5.12 -11.74 37.58
C ASN A 108 -4.67 -13.13 37.17
N ASP A 109 -3.36 -13.33 37.08
CA ASP A 109 -2.77 -14.65 37.32
C ASP A 109 -1.36 -14.48 37.89
N GLN A 110 -1.32 -14.11 39.18
CA GLN A 110 -0.24 -14.55 40.05
C GLN A 110 -0.71 -15.80 40.79
N THR A 111 -0.48 -16.97 40.22
CA THR A 111 -0.12 -18.14 41.04
C THR A 111 1.16 -18.75 40.52
N LYS A 112 2.20 -18.60 41.35
CA LYS A 112 3.51 -19.21 41.23
C LYS A 112 3.36 -20.74 41.06
N THR A 113 4.04 -21.33 40.09
CA THR A 113 4.60 -22.67 40.24
C THR A 113 5.90 -22.73 39.46
N ASN A 114 7.00 -22.74 40.21
CA ASN A 114 8.33 -23.04 39.72
C ASN A 114 8.35 -24.49 39.21
N GLU A 115 8.96 -24.76 38.04
CA GLU A 115 9.63 -26.02 37.69
C GLU A 115 10.46 -25.82 36.40
N PRO A 116 11.53 -26.61 36.19
CA PRO A 116 12.76 -26.15 35.56
C PRO A 116 12.82 -26.35 34.04
N VAL A 117 13.67 -25.53 33.43
CA VAL A 117 14.11 -25.51 32.03
C VAL A 117 14.37 -26.92 31.47
N ARG A 118 13.54 -27.35 30.51
CA ARG A 118 13.85 -28.49 29.63
C ARG A 118 14.27 -27.94 28.25
N ASN A 119 15.57 -28.04 27.98
CA ASN A 119 16.17 -27.65 26.71
C ASN A 119 15.51 -28.35 25.50
N PRO A 120 15.41 -27.68 24.33
CA PRO A 120 14.79 -28.24 23.14
C PRO A 120 15.67 -29.29 22.46
N PRO A 121 15.10 -30.35 21.85
CA PRO A 121 15.84 -31.20 20.94
C PRO A 121 16.24 -30.41 19.69
N ARG A 122 17.55 -30.36 19.44
CA ARG A 122 18.14 -29.88 18.20
C ARG A 122 17.78 -30.81 17.03
N HIS A 123 17.71 -30.21 15.84
CA HIS A 123 17.71 -30.80 14.49
C HIS A 123 16.43 -31.45 13.97
N ARG A 124 15.87 -30.83 12.93
CA ARG A 124 15.99 -31.37 11.56
C ARG A 124 16.18 -30.23 10.56
N ALA A 125 17.34 -30.23 9.91
CA ALA A 125 17.58 -29.46 8.71
C ALA A 125 16.68 -30.03 7.59
N PHE A 126 15.75 -29.24 7.08
CA PHE A 126 15.14 -29.52 5.79
C PHE A 126 16.09 -29.03 4.71
N LYS A 127 17.06 -29.88 4.38
CA LYS A 127 17.71 -29.85 3.06
C LYS A 127 16.75 -30.51 2.09
N TYR A 128 16.08 -29.72 1.26
CA TYR A 128 15.67 -30.17 -0.06
C TYR A 128 16.11 -29.12 -1.08
N PHE A 129 17.23 -29.45 -1.72
CA PHE A 129 17.58 -28.97 -3.05
C PHE A 129 16.73 -29.76 -4.05
N TYR A 130 16.04 -29.09 -4.95
CA TYR A 130 16.32 -29.05 -6.40
C TYR A 130 15.37 -28.03 -7.03
#